data_AF-A0A2C6B7K2-F1
#
_entry.id   AF-A0A2C6B7K2-F1
#
_cell.length_a   1.000
_cell.length_b   1.000
_cell.length_c   1.000
_cell.angle_alpha   90.00
_cell.angle_beta   90.00
_cell.angle_gamma   90.00
#
_symmetry.space_group_name_H-M   'P 1'
#
loop_
_entity.id
_entity.type
_entity.pdbx_description
1 polymer ?
#
loop_
_entity_poly.entity_id
_entity_poly.type
_entity_poly.pdbx_seq_one_letter_code
_entity_poly.pdbx_strand_id
1 'polypeptide(L)'
;MKKFEKLFSQFIKFLFVSGIGWLIDFSLYVILTTKFNVEIFYANIFSSIPAISYVFLISTKKIFTKSHRNNLTIIQKYMIYFIYQLLLIFFISIVAENLYILAGKYNLNFKMMKIIIKILITPVTMTINFFVIKYLAEKL
;
A
#
# COMPACT_ATOMS: atom_id res chain seq x y z
N MET A 1 20.76 -9.21 17.70
CA MET A 1 19.45 -9.91 17.73
C MET A 1 18.28 -8.97 18.04
N LYS A 2 18.23 -8.28 19.19
CA LYS A 2 17.08 -7.44 19.61
C LYS A 2 16.52 -6.44 18.57
N LYS A 3 17.37 -5.81 17.74
CA LYS A 3 16.94 -4.84 16.71
C LYS A 3 16.26 -5.49 15.50
N PHE A 4 16.74 -6.67 15.10
CA PHE A 4 16.18 -7.43 13.98
C PHE A 4 14.82 -8.04 14.37
N GLU A 5 14.73 -8.61 15.57
CA GLU A 5 13.48 -9.13 16.13
C GLU A 5 12.40 -8.05 16.22
N LYS A 6 12.77 -6.84 16.68
CA LYS A 6 11.85 -5.69 16.68
C LYS A 6 11.38 -5.33 15.28
N LEU A 7 12.29 -5.27 14.31
CA LEU A 7 11.96 -4.91 12.93
C LEU A 7 11.05 -5.95 12.28
N PHE A 8 11.34 -7.23 12.47
CA PHE A 8 10.50 -8.33 11.99
C PHE A 8 9.10 -8.31 12.63
N SER A 9 9.01 -8.12 13.96
CA SER A 9 7.73 -7.98 14.65
C SER A 9 6.92 -6.78 14.13
N GLN A 10 7.56 -5.63 13.87
CA GLN A 10 6.91 -4.47 13.27
C GLN A 10 6.41 -4.78 11.86
N PHE A 11 7.19 -5.50 11.05
CA PHE A 11 6.80 -5.89 9.70
C PHE A 11 5.58 -6.81 9.70
N ILE A 12 5.56 -7.84 10.55
CA ILE A 12 4.40 -8.75 10.67
C ILE A 12 3.15 -7.98 11.11
N LYS A 13 3.24 -7.13 12.13
CA LYS A 13 2.11 -6.28 12.57
C LYS A 13 1.64 -5.37 11.43
N PHE A 14 2.57 -4.84 10.65
CA PHE A 14 2.26 -3.99 9.51
C PHE A 14 1.52 -4.75 8.42
N LEU A 15 1.94 -5.97 8.09
CA LEU A 15 1.23 -6.81 7.12
C LEU A 15 -0.24 -7.04 7.50
N PHE A 16 -0.53 -7.28 8.78
CA PHE A 16 -1.92 -7.40 9.25
C PHE A 16 -2.71 -6.10 9.06
N VAL A 17 -2.12 -4.96 9.44
CA VAL A 17 -2.76 -3.65 9.26
C VAL A 17 -2.98 -3.31 7.79
N SER A 18 -2.01 -3.59 6.93
CA SER A 18 -2.12 -3.44 5.48
C SER A 18 -3.15 -4.37 4.87
N GLY A 19 -3.25 -5.61 5.37
CA GLY A 19 -4.30 -6.56 4.97
C GLY A 19 -5.70 -6.05 5.30
N ILE A 20 -5.89 -5.47 6.50
CA ILE A 20 -7.17 -4.83 6.87
C ILE A 20 -7.44 -3.61 5.99
N GLY A 21 -6.43 -2.77 5.74
CA GLY A 21 -6.53 -1.65 4.80
C GLY A 21 -6.99 -2.10 3.42
N TRP A 22 -6.43 -3.19 2.90
CA TRP A 22 -6.82 -3.77 1.62
C TRP A 22 -8.27 -4.29 1.64
N LEU A 23 -8.72 -4.91 2.73
CA LEU A 23 -10.12 -5.33 2.87
C LEU A 23 -11.09 -4.14 2.90
N ILE A 24 -10.70 -3.02 3.54
CA ILE A 24 -11.48 -1.77 3.52
C ILE A 24 -11.59 -1.24 2.09
N ASP A 25 -10.46 -1.13 1.38
CA ASP A 25 -10.41 -0.71 -0.02
C ASP A 25 -11.30 -1.58 -0.90
N PHE A 26 -11.10 -2.90 -0.83
CA PHE A 26 -11.87 -3.86 -1.62
C PHE A 26 -13.38 -3.77 -1.36
N SER A 27 -13.78 -3.68 -0.09
CA SER A 27 -15.20 -3.59 0.28
C SER A 27 -15.84 -2.30 -0.24
N LEU A 28 -15.15 -1.17 -0.09
CA LEU A 28 -15.63 0.12 -0.58
C LEU A 28 -15.68 0.16 -2.10
N TYR A 29 -14.65 -0.37 -2.77
CA TYR A 29 -14.61 -0.48 -4.22
C TYR A 29 -15.80 -1.29 -4.75
N VAL A 30 -16.10 -2.45 -4.15
CA VAL A 30 -17.27 -3.26 -4.53
C VAL A 30 -18.56 -2.48 -4.31
N ILE A 31 -18.73 -1.81 -3.18
CA ILE A 31 -19.94 -1.01 -2.91
C ILE A 31 -20.11 0.12 -3.93
N LEU A 32 -19.04 0.87 -4.22
CA LEU A 32 -19.07 2.00 -5.16
C LEU A 32 -19.38 1.56 -6.59
N THR A 33 -18.79 0.45 -7.04
CA THR A 33 -19.00 -0.09 -8.39
C THR A 33 -20.36 -0.76 -8.55
N THR A 34 -20.84 -1.51 -7.55
CA THR A 34 -22.06 -2.33 -7.68
C THR A 34 -23.34 -1.63 -7.23
N LYS A 35 -23.29 -0.80 -6.18
CA LYS A 35 -24.48 -0.10 -5.68
C LYS A 35 -24.63 1.30 -6.26
N PHE A 36 -23.52 1.97 -6.54
CA PHE A 36 -23.52 3.36 -7.00
C PHE A 36 -23.16 3.52 -8.48
N ASN A 37 -22.84 2.42 -9.19
CA ASN A 37 -22.41 2.42 -10.60
C ASN A 37 -21.31 3.46 -10.90
N VAL A 38 -20.46 3.74 -9.92
CA VAL A 38 -19.31 4.64 -10.10
C VAL A 38 -18.32 3.99 -11.05
N GLU A 39 -17.78 4.76 -12.00
CA GLU A 39 -16.78 4.23 -12.92
C GLU A 39 -15.58 3.65 -12.16
N ILE A 40 -15.00 2.58 -12.71
CA ILE A 40 -13.91 1.81 -12.09
C ILE A 40 -12.76 2.71 -11.63
N PHE A 41 -12.42 3.71 -12.44
CA PHE A 41 -11.35 4.66 -12.14
C PHE A 41 -11.64 5.47 -10.86
N TYR A 42 -12.80 6.13 -10.80
CA TYR A 42 -13.20 6.93 -9.64
C TYR A 42 -13.43 6.04 -8.41
N ALA A 43 -14.06 4.89 -8.58
CA ALA A 43 -14.31 3.94 -7.49
C ALA A 43 -13.00 3.52 -6.81
N ASN A 44 -11.95 3.23 -7.59
CA ASN A 44 -10.63 2.83 -7.07
C ASN A 44 -9.92 3.97 -6.32
N ILE A 45 -10.04 5.22 -6.79
CA ILE A 45 -9.47 6.38 -6.09
C ILE A 45 -10.20 6.60 -4.75
N PHE A 46 -11.53 6.64 -4.77
CA PHE A 46 -12.32 6.92 -3.57
C PHE A 46 -12.23 5.81 -2.52
N SER A 47 -12.16 4.54 -2.95
CA SER A 47 -11.99 3.41 -2.03
C SER A 47 -10.60 3.38 -1.39
N SER A 48 -9.57 3.79 -2.13
CA SER A 48 -8.17 3.78 -1.68
C SER A 48 -7.91 4.80 -0.56
N ILE A 49 -8.54 5.98 -0.60
CA ILE A 49 -8.31 7.06 0.39
C ILE A 49 -8.49 6.59 1.84
N PRO A 50 -9.65 6.03 2.25
CA PRO A 50 -9.86 5.56 3.62
C PRO A 50 -8.95 4.38 3.99
N ALA A 51 -8.61 3.51 3.04
CA ALA A 51 -7.69 2.40 3.26
C ALA A 51 -6.26 2.88 3.57
N ILE A 52 -5.73 3.78 2.75
CA ILE A 52 -4.40 4.40 2.92
C ILE A 52 -4.35 5.17 4.24
N SER A 53 -5.42 5.92 4.55
CA SER A 53 -5.58 6.64 5.82
C SER A 53 -5.52 5.71 7.02
N TYR A 54 -6.27 4.60 6.97
CA TYR A 54 -6.28 3.59 8.02
C TYR A 54 -4.89 3.01 8.25
N VAL A 55 -4.23 2.56 7.17
CA VAL A 55 -2.89 1.94 7.25
C VAL A 55 -1.88 2.92 7.85
N PHE A 56 -1.89 4.18 7.41
CA PHE A 56 -1.00 5.21 7.94
C PHE A 56 -1.24 5.48 9.42
N LEU A 57 -2.49 5.77 9.81
CA LEU A 57 -2.82 6.16 11.17
C LEU A 57 -2.60 5.03 12.18
N ILE A 58 -2.98 3.80 11.83
CA ILE A 58 -2.80 2.66 12.72
C ILE A 58 -1.32 2.29 12.82
N SER A 59 -0.58 2.31 11.72
CA SER A 59 0.85 1.96 11.74
C SER A 59 1.67 2.98 12.53
N THR A 60 1.43 4.27 12.32
CA THR A 60 2.12 5.35 13.05
C THR A 60 1.76 5.41 14.54
N LYS A 61 0.54 4.99 14.93
CA LYS A 61 0.11 4.99 16.34
C LYS A 61 0.43 3.71 17.11
N LYS A 62 0.28 2.54 16.47
CA LYS A 62 0.32 1.23 17.17
C LYS A 62 1.57 0.40 16.87
N ILE A 63 2.25 0.63 15.74
CA ILE A 63 3.36 -0.24 15.28
C ILE A 63 4.71 0.45 15.50
N PHE A 64 4.82 1.70 15.08
CA PHE A 64 6.08 2.44 15.10
C PHE A 64 6.23 3.27 16.37
N THR A 65 7.46 3.37 16.85
CA THR A 65 7.77 4.17 18.04
C THR A 65 7.92 5.64 17.62
N LYS A 66 7.11 6.55 18.18
CA LYS A 66 7.25 7.98 17.90
C LYS A 66 8.66 8.46 18.29
N SER A 67 9.36 9.10 17.36
CA SER A 67 10.60 9.81 17.69
C SER A 67 10.29 11.09 18.49
N HIS A 68 11.13 11.39 19.48
CA HIS A 68 11.06 12.64 20.24
C HIS A 68 11.57 13.87 19.46
N ARG A 69 12.25 13.66 18.32
CA ARG A 69 12.83 14.73 17.48
C ARG A 69 11.95 15.09 16.26
N ASN A 70 10.63 14.97 16.40
CA ASN A 70 9.74 15.15 15.26
C ASN A 70 9.37 16.63 15.07
N ASN A 71 9.94 17.24 14.03
CA ASN A 71 9.61 18.60 13.60
C ASN A 71 8.31 18.65 12.78
N LEU A 72 7.83 17.51 12.27
CA LEU A 72 6.63 17.43 11.44
C LEU A 72 5.40 16.93 12.21
N THR A 73 4.27 17.58 11.96
CA THR A 73 2.96 17.17 12.48
C THR A 73 2.48 15.89 11.81
N ILE A 74 1.56 15.18 12.46
CA ILE A 74 0.96 13.94 11.90
C ILE A 74 0.27 14.19 10.56
N ILE A 75 -0.33 15.38 10.36
CA ILE A 75 -1.01 15.77 9.13
C ILE A 75 -0.01 15.96 8.00
N GLN A 76 1.13 16.64 8.24
CA GLN A 76 2.18 16.81 7.24
C GLN A 76 2.76 15.46 6.79
N LYS A 77 2.99 14.55 7.73
CA LYS A 77 3.45 13.18 7.43
C LYS A 77 2.43 12.40 6.62
N TYR A 78 1.14 12.57 6.92
CA TYR A 78 0.06 11.98 6.13
C TYR A 78 0.05 12.53 4.70
N MET A 79 0.22 13.84 4.50
CA MET A 79 0.28 14.44 3.16
C MET A 79 1.47 13.91 2.35
N ILE A 80 2.65 13.80 2.97
CA ILE A 80 3.83 13.19 2.32
C ILE A 80 3.53 11.74 1.92
N TYR A 81 2.95 10.97 2.84
CA TYR A 81 2.58 9.58 2.57
C TYR A 81 1.53 9.47 1.45
N PHE A 82 0.53 10.35 1.42
CA PHE A 82 -0.51 10.37 0.41
C PHE A 82 0.06 10.65 -0.99
N ILE A 83 0.90 11.67 -1.12
CA ILE A 83 1.58 11.99 -2.40
C ILE A 83 2.48 10.82 -2.82
N TYR A 84 3.24 10.26 -1.88
CA TYR A 84 4.04 9.07 -2.14
C TYR A 84 3.18 7.90 -2.64
N GLN A 85 2.01 7.68 -2.05
CA GLN A 85 1.14 6.56 -2.42
C GLN A 85 0.58 6.74 -3.85
N LEU A 86 0.28 7.97 -4.28
CA LEU A 86 -0.11 8.25 -5.66
C LEU A 86 1.03 7.93 -6.64
N LEU A 87 2.25 8.38 -6.35
CA LEU A 87 3.43 8.08 -7.17
C LEU A 87 3.71 6.57 -7.21
N LEU A 88 3.63 5.90 -6.06
CA LEU A 88 3.86 4.47 -5.96
C LEU A 88 2.86 3.69 -6.82
N ILE A 89 1.55 3.99 -6.72
CA ILE A 89 0.51 3.34 -7.54
C ILE A 89 0.78 3.54 -9.03
N PHE A 90 1.18 4.74 -9.44
CA PHE A 90 1.54 5.03 -10.82
C PHE A 90 2.74 4.19 -11.29
N PHE A 91 3.84 4.17 -10.55
CA PHE A 91 5.03 3.37 -10.89
C PHE A 91 4.74 1.87 -10.92
N ILE A 92 4.00 1.35 -9.94
CA ILE A 92 3.58 -0.06 -9.91
C ILE A 92 2.78 -0.42 -11.16
N SER A 93 1.89 0.47 -11.60
CA SER A 93 1.04 0.22 -12.77
C SER A 93 1.89 0.06 -14.03
N ILE A 94 2.89 0.93 -14.22
CA ILE A 94 3.85 0.83 -15.34
C ILE A 94 4.66 -0.47 -15.25
N VAL A 95 5.15 -0.83 -14.05
CA VAL A 95 5.90 -2.08 -13.84
C VAL A 95 5.03 -3.30 -14.15
N ALA A 96 3.76 -3.31 -13.72
CA ALA A 96 2.83 -4.39 -13.98
C ALA A 96 2.54 -4.59 -15.46
N GLU A 97 2.34 -3.49 -16.20
CA GLU A 97 2.12 -3.52 -17.65
C GLU A 97 3.36 -4.04 -18.39
N ASN A 98 4.55 -3.54 -18.06
CA ASN A 98 5.80 -4.00 -18.66
C ASN A 98 6.07 -5.49 -18.40
N LEU A 99 5.78 -5.98 -17.19
CA LEU A 99 5.86 -7.41 -16.86
C LEU A 99 4.87 -8.25 -17.68
N TYR A 100 3.66 -7.72 -17.92
CA TYR A 100 2.65 -8.39 -18.74
C TYR A 100 3.07 -8.49 -20.21
N ILE A 101 3.58 -7.39 -20.79
CA ILE A 101 4.10 -7.37 -22.17
C ILE A 101 5.27 -8.34 -22.31
N LEU A 102 6.19 -8.34 -21.34
CA LEU A 102 7.34 -9.26 -21.32
C LEU A 102 6.89 -10.73 -21.26
N ALA A 103 5.90 -11.04 -20.42
CA ALA A 103 5.33 -12.38 -20.35
C ALA A 103 4.70 -12.83 -21.69
N GLY A 104 3.99 -11.91 -22.36
CA GLY A 104 3.44 -12.15 -23.70
C GLY A 104 4.53 -12.49 -24.74
N LYS A 105 5.68 -11.81 -24.69
CA LYS A 105 6.83 -12.11 -25.58
C LYS A 105 7.40 -13.51 -25.39
N TYR A 106 7.29 -14.09 -24.20
CA TYR A 106 7.72 -15.46 -23.90
C TYR A 106 6.60 -16.51 -24.06
N ASN A 107 5.49 -16.16 -24.75
CA ASN A 107 4.32 -17.02 -24.93
C ASN A 107 3.69 -17.53 -23.62
N LEU A 108 3.90 -16.83 -22.50
CA LEU A 108 3.26 -17.13 -21.21
C LEU A 108 1.85 -16.52 -21.17
N ASN A 109 1.03 -16.84 -22.17
CA ASN A 109 -0.28 -16.23 -22.37
C ASN A 109 -1.37 -16.96 -21.57
N PHE A 110 -1.21 -16.97 -20.25
CA PHE A 110 -2.20 -17.54 -19.35
C PHE A 110 -3.28 -16.50 -19.04
N LYS A 111 -4.55 -16.93 -19.08
CA LYS A 111 -5.70 -16.13 -18.59
C LYS A 111 -5.48 -15.59 -17.16
N MET A 112 -4.63 -16.27 -16.39
CA MET A 112 -4.26 -15.96 -15.01
C MET A 112 -3.02 -15.06 -14.86
N MET A 113 -2.35 -14.65 -15.94
CA MET A 113 -1.07 -13.91 -15.84
C MET A 113 -1.21 -12.56 -15.13
N LYS A 114 -2.35 -11.88 -15.33
CA LYS A 114 -2.69 -10.64 -14.60
C LYS A 114 -2.74 -10.84 -13.08
N ILE A 115 -3.22 -12.01 -12.64
CA ILE A 115 -3.30 -12.36 -11.22
C ILE A 115 -1.91 -12.66 -10.67
N ILE A 116 -1.09 -13.43 -11.41
CA ILE A 116 0.30 -13.75 -11.02
C ILE A 116 1.13 -12.48 -10.87
N ILE A 117 1.04 -11.55 -11.83
CA ILE A 117 1.74 -10.27 -11.77
C ILE A 117 1.30 -9.46 -10.55
N LYS A 118 0.00 -9.42 -10.25
CA LYS A 118 -0.50 -8.72 -9.05
C LYS A 118 0.02 -9.36 -7.76
N ILE A 119 0.06 -10.69 -7.68
CA ILE A 119 0.63 -11.43 -6.53
C ILE A 119 2.13 -11.16 -6.38
N LEU A 120 2.88 -11.03 -7.47
CA LEU A 120 4.32 -10.73 -7.42
C LEU A 120 4.61 -9.31 -6.96
N ILE A 121 3.81 -8.33 -7.43
CA ILE A 121 4.07 -6.92 -7.12
C ILE A 121 3.61 -6.59 -5.70
N THR A 122 2.49 -7.13 -5.22
CA THR A 122 1.90 -6.75 -3.92
C THR A 122 2.87 -6.90 -2.71
N PRO A 123 3.66 -7.96 -2.56
CA PRO A 123 4.67 -8.06 -1.49
C PRO A 123 5.73 -6.96 -1.57
N VAL A 124 6.16 -6.59 -2.78
CA VAL A 124 7.13 -5.51 -3.00
C VAL A 124 6.53 -4.19 -2.53
N THR A 125 5.29 -3.90 -2.91
CA THR A 125 4.62 -2.63 -2.56
C THR A 125 4.37 -2.52 -1.06
N MET A 126 3.93 -3.61 -0.41
CA MET A 126 3.78 -3.67 1.05
C MET A 126 5.11 -3.46 1.77
N THR A 127 6.21 -4.01 1.23
CA THR A 127 7.54 -3.84 1.81
C THR A 127 8.02 -2.40 1.71
N ILE A 128 7.85 -1.74 0.57
CA ILE A 128 8.23 -0.32 0.42
C ILE A 128 7.35 0.55 1.34
N ASN A 129 6.03 0.29 1.39
CA ASN A 129 5.11 0.99 2.29
C ASN A 129 5.53 0.89 3.76
N PHE A 130 5.94 -0.30 4.20
CA PHE A 130 6.44 -0.51 5.55
C PHE A 130 7.62 0.42 5.86
N PHE A 131 8.63 0.47 4.99
CA PHE A 131 9.81 1.29 5.21
C PHE A 131 9.50 2.78 5.17
N VAL A 132 8.63 3.23 4.27
CA VAL A 132 8.24 4.64 4.16
C VAL A 132 7.49 5.10 5.40
N ILE A 133 6.49 4.35 5.86
CA ILE A 133 5.74 4.73 7.07
C ILE A 133 6.64 4.65 8.30
N LYS A 134 7.52 3.65 8.39
CA LYS A 134 8.53 3.56 9.47
C LYS A 134 9.43 4.79 9.48
N TYR A 135 9.92 5.22 8.31
CA TYR A 135 10.75 6.42 8.19
C TYR A 135 10.00 7.68 8.61
N LEU A 136 8.76 7.84 8.15
CA LEU A 136 7.89 8.97 8.53
C LEU A 136 7.53 8.98 10.01
N ALA A 137 7.41 7.81 10.65
CA ALA A 137 7.03 7.70 12.06
C ALA A 137 8.22 7.87 13.02
N GLU A 138 9.36 7.23 12.69
CA GLU A 138 10.49 7.07 13.59
C GLU A 138 11.68 8.02 13.31
N LYS A 139 11.78 8.63 12.11
CA LYS A 139 12.93 9.49 11.74
C LYS A 139 12.58 10.92 11.37
N LEU A 140 11.49 11.14 10.64
CA LEU A 140 10.85 12.45 10.45
C LEU A 140 9.82 12.68 11.55
#